data_AF-A0A1G7UW68-F1
#
_entry.id   AF-A0A1G7UW68-F1
#
_cell.length_a   1.000
_cell.length_b   1.000
_cell.length_c   1.000
_cell.angle_alpha   90.00
_cell.angle_beta   90.00
_cell.angle_gamma   90.00
#
_symmetry.space_group_name_H-M   'P 1'
#
loop_
_entity.id
_entity.type
_entity.pdbx_description
1 polymer ?
#
loop_
_entity_poly.entity_id
_entity_poly.type
_entity_poly.pdbx_seq_one_letter_code
_entity_poly.pdbx_strand_id
1 'polypeptide(L)'
;MAEIAVIGDVGGHADQLRQALRGLPPEVIVIQVGDLVDRGPDSLGVLDEVAPLLGGRWVQLAGNHEAQYLPGATAFWNEPLPARGVEMLRTWWADGRMRVAAAITTGGDEYLLTHAGLTLAAWRRLGEPASAAQAAELLNERPELIWDMGAHARDESAGPLWAESGAALHEPWMRYGGIVPFGQIHGHSTVVDFKHERWRCDGRVRQRTTVDWEARHVRVRVGGRLFVGVDPGHGREGAERWRPLLIEGAEVQEPA
;
A
#
# COMPACT_ATOMS: atom_id res chain seq x y z
N MET A 1 2.06 -3.04 -23.20
CA MET A 1 1.56 -4.15 -22.35
C MET A 1 2.10 -3.86 -20.97
N ALA A 2 1.26 -3.93 -19.93
CA ALA A 2 1.69 -3.72 -18.55
C ALA A 2 2.49 -4.92 -18.05
N GLU A 3 3.56 -4.66 -17.30
CA GLU A 3 4.42 -5.70 -16.71
C GLU A 3 4.13 -5.85 -15.22
N ILE A 4 3.68 -4.78 -14.57
CA ILE A 4 3.31 -4.76 -13.16
C ILE A 4 1.87 -4.25 -13.00
N ALA A 5 1.11 -4.91 -12.14
CA ALA A 5 -0.16 -4.44 -11.61
C ALA A 5 -0.06 -4.23 -10.10
N VAL A 6 -0.42 -3.04 -9.63
CA VAL A 6 -0.48 -2.75 -8.19
C VAL A 6 -1.93 -2.82 -7.71
N ILE A 7 -2.17 -3.57 -6.63
CA ILE A 7 -3.49 -3.74 -6.02
C ILE A 7 -3.43 -3.18 -4.60
N GLY A 8 -4.34 -2.24 -4.28
CA GLY A 8 -4.54 -1.68 -2.94
C GLY A 8 -5.25 -2.63 -1.98
N ASP A 9 -5.88 -2.04 -0.97
CA ASP A 9 -6.66 -2.73 0.05
C ASP A 9 -7.74 -3.61 -0.60
N VAL A 10 -7.75 -4.90 -0.24
CA VAL A 10 -8.79 -5.86 -0.66
C VAL A 10 -9.84 -6.01 0.44
N GLY A 11 -9.42 -6.00 1.70
CA GLY A 11 -10.30 -5.99 2.87
C GLY A 11 -11.34 -7.10 2.83
N GLY A 12 -10.93 -8.36 2.69
CA GLY A 12 -11.82 -9.52 2.79
C GLY A 12 -12.83 -9.67 1.64
N HIS A 13 -12.66 -8.96 0.53
CA HIS A 13 -13.53 -9.07 -0.65
C HIS A 13 -12.95 -10.02 -1.71
N ALA A 14 -13.04 -11.33 -1.47
CA ALA A 14 -12.49 -12.36 -2.37
C ALA A 14 -12.99 -12.22 -3.82
N ASP A 15 -14.27 -11.90 -4.02
CA ASP A 15 -14.85 -11.74 -5.35
C ASP A 15 -14.29 -10.53 -6.11
N GLN A 16 -14.02 -9.41 -5.41
CA GLN A 16 -13.39 -8.22 -5.99
C GLN A 16 -11.97 -8.55 -6.44
N LEU A 17 -11.21 -9.28 -5.62
CA LEU A 17 -9.86 -9.72 -5.99
C LEU A 17 -9.89 -10.64 -7.21
N ARG A 18 -10.75 -11.67 -7.22
CA ARG A 18 -10.90 -12.57 -8.39
C ARG A 18 -11.25 -11.80 -9.65
N GLN A 19 -12.16 -10.82 -9.57
CA GLN A 19 -12.54 -9.99 -10.70
C GLN A 19 -11.35 -9.19 -11.23
N ALA A 20 -10.57 -8.56 -10.35
CA ALA A 20 -9.37 -7.84 -10.73
C ALA A 20 -8.36 -8.75 -11.44
N LEU A 21 -8.10 -9.95 -10.90
CA LEU A 21 -7.14 -10.91 -11.46
C LEU A 21 -7.55 -11.47 -12.82
N ARG A 22 -8.85 -11.70 -13.05
CA ARG A 22 -9.36 -12.13 -14.37
C ARG A 22 -9.05 -11.13 -15.48
N GLY A 23 -8.93 -9.84 -15.14
CA GLY A 23 -8.60 -8.78 -16.08
C GLY A 23 -7.10 -8.68 -16.39
N LEU A 24 -6.24 -9.42 -15.68
CA LEU A 24 -4.79 -9.34 -15.82
C LEU A 24 -4.24 -10.53 -16.63
N PRO A 25 -3.33 -10.29 -17.58
CA PRO A 25 -2.60 -11.37 -18.23
C PRO A 25 -1.80 -12.22 -17.23
N PRO A 26 -1.58 -13.52 -17.48
CA PRO A 26 -0.89 -14.43 -16.55
C PRO A 26 0.56 -14.05 -16.23
N GLU A 27 1.22 -13.32 -17.12
CA GLU A 27 2.63 -12.90 -17.03
C GLU A 27 2.86 -11.65 -16.19
N VAL A 28 1.81 -10.88 -15.87
CA VAL A 28 1.94 -9.62 -15.13
C VAL A 28 2.32 -9.90 -13.68
N ILE A 29 3.36 -9.23 -13.17
CA ILE A 29 3.69 -9.27 -11.74
C ILE A 29 2.66 -8.45 -10.98
N VAL A 30 2.09 -9.01 -9.91
CA VAL A 30 1.15 -8.32 -9.05
C VAL A 30 1.86 -7.92 -7.76
N ILE A 31 1.82 -6.64 -7.41
CA ILE A 31 2.25 -6.13 -6.10
C ILE A 31 1.00 -5.72 -5.33
N GLN A 32 0.67 -6.46 -4.28
CA GLN A 32 -0.45 -6.12 -3.40
C GLN A 32 0.08 -5.40 -2.17
N VAL A 33 -0.44 -4.20 -1.92
CA VAL A 33 0.15 -3.26 -0.94
C VAL A 33 -0.47 -3.36 0.47
N GLY A 34 -0.90 -4.55 0.91
CA GLY A 34 -1.43 -4.78 2.25
C GLY A 34 -2.94 -4.61 2.40
N ASP A 35 -3.48 -5.02 3.54
CA ASP A 35 -4.91 -5.11 3.87
C ASP A 35 -5.67 -6.06 2.93
N LEU A 36 -5.22 -7.32 2.91
CA LEU A 36 -5.99 -8.42 2.31
C LEU A 36 -7.22 -8.77 3.13
N VAL A 37 -7.13 -8.68 4.46
CA VAL A 37 -8.15 -9.21 5.39
C VAL A 37 -8.99 -8.12 6.05
N ASP A 38 -10.00 -8.56 6.80
CA ASP A 38 -10.97 -7.78 7.57
C ASP A 38 -11.95 -6.94 6.73
N ARG A 39 -12.98 -6.36 7.37
CA ARG A 39 -14.09 -5.56 6.78
C ARG A 39 -15.04 -6.33 5.87
N GLY A 40 -14.54 -7.02 4.86
CA GLY A 40 -15.31 -7.78 3.89
C GLY A 40 -15.74 -9.15 4.41
N PRO A 41 -16.65 -9.83 3.70
CA PRO A 41 -17.30 -11.04 4.19
C PRO A 41 -16.42 -12.30 4.16
N ASP A 42 -15.31 -12.31 3.40
CA ASP A 42 -14.54 -13.53 3.10
C ASP A 42 -13.02 -13.31 3.10
N SER A 43 -12.47 -13.03 4.29
CA SER A 43 -11.02 -12.88 4.46
C SER A 43 -10.25 -14.17 4.17
N LEU A 44 -10.78 -15.35 4.55
CA LEU A 44 -10.11 -16.62 4.23
C LEU A 44 -10.09 -16.89 2.73
N GLY A 45 -11.17 -16.58 2.01
CA GLY A 45 -11.19 -16.70 0.56
C GLY A 45 -10.15 -15.82 -0.11
N VAL A 46 -9.95 -14.57 0.36
CA VAL A 46 -8.87 -13.70 -0.15
C VAL A 46 -7.50 -14.37 0.03
N LEU A 47 -7.21 -14.87 1.23
CA LEU A 47 -5.94 -15.53 1.50
C LEU A 47 -5.75 -16.81 0.66
N ASP A 48 -6.82 -17.55 0.42
CA ASP A 48 -6.81 -18.77 -0.41
C ASP A 48 -6.56 -18.47 -1.90
N GLU A 49 -7.03 -17.32 -2.41
CA GLU A 49 -6.70 -16.86 -3.77
C GLU A 49 -5.23 -16.44 -3.91
N VAL A 50 -4.67 -15.80 -2.87
CA VAL A 50 -3.29 -15.27 -2.89
C VAL A 50 -2.24 -16.35 -2.66
N ALA A 51 -2.50 -17.28 -1.74
CA ALA A 51 -1.57 -18.33 -1.33
C ALA A 51 -0.84 -19.05 -2.50
N PRO A 52 -1.52 -19.52 -3.57
CA PRO A 52 -0.86 -20.23 -4.66
C PRO A 52 -0.02 -19.33 -5.59
N LEU A 53 -0.17 -18.00 -5.50
CA LEU A 53 0.54 -17.04 -6.35
C LEU A 53 1.86 -16.54 -5.71
N LEU A 54 1.99 -16.69 -4.38
CA LEU A 54 3.18 -16.30 -3.62
C LEU A 54 4.42 -17.06 -4.08
N GLY A 55 5.54 -16.35 -4.18
CA GLY A 55 6.81 -16.91 -4.69
C GLY A 55 6.84 -17.11 -6.21
N GLY A 56 5.74 -16.80 -6.91
CA GLY A 56 5.68 -16.68 -8.35
C GLY A 56 5.47 -15.23 -8.76
N ARG A 57 4.36 -14.96 -9.44
CA ARG A 57 4.01 -13.62 -9.96
C ARG A 57 3.49 -12.62 -8.90
N TRP A 58 3.50 -12.98 -7.61
CA TRP A 58 2.89 -12.17 -6.55
C TRP A 58 3.91 -11.69 -5.51
N VAL A 59 3.92 -10.38 -5.29
CA VAL A 59 4.62 -9.70 -4.21
C VAL A 59 3.59 -9.23 -3.18
N GLN A 60 3.66 -9.77 -1.97
CA GLN A 60 2.77 -9.41 -0.87
C GLN A 60 3.43 -8.42 0.09
N LEU A 61 2.82 -7.25 0.28
CA LEU A 61 3.18 -6.33 1.35
C LEU A 61 2.23 -6.48 2.55
N ALA A 62 2.71 -6.20 3.76
CA ALA A 62 1.86 -6.18 4.94
C ALA A 62 1.07 -4.87 5.01
N GLY A 63 -0.22 -4.93 5.35
CA GLY A 63 -1.00 -3.80 5.82
C GLY A 63 -1.17 -3.81 7.34
N ASN A 64 -1.80 -2.79 7.91
CA ASN A 64 -2.02 -2.78 9.35
C ASN A 64 -2.97 -3.90 9.77
N HIS A 65 -3.93 -4.30 8.93
CA HIS A 65 -4.83 -5.40 9.22
C HIS A 65 -4.12 -6.77 9.25
N GLU A 66 -3.05 -6.99 8.49
CA GLU A 66 -2.20 -8.19 8.68
C GLU A 66 -1.29 -8.05 9.90
N ALA A 67 -0.73 -6.85 10.11
CA ALA A 67 0.25 -6.60 11.17
C ALA A 67 -0.28 -6.91 12.56
N GLN A 68 -1.58 -6.72 12.82
CA GLN A 68 -2.19 -7.03 14.12
C GLN A 68 -2.09 -8.51 14.53
N TYR A 69 -1.83 -9.41 13.59
CA TYR A 69 -1.69 -10.84 13.84
C TYR A 69 -0.22 -11.28 14.00
N LEU A 70 0.74 -10.40 13.70
CA LEU A 70 2.17 -10.70 13.77
C LEU A 70 2.69 -10.65 15.23
N PRO A 71 3.85 -11.28 15.52
CA PRO A 71 4.45 -11.22 16.85
C PRO A 71 4.70 -9.78 17.32
N GLY A 72 4.30 -9.46 18.56
CA GLY A 72 4.48 -8.13 19.15
C GLY A 72 3.35 -7.14 18.89
N ALA A 73 2.34 -7.54 18.10
CA ALA A 73 1.23 -6.67 17.75
C ALA A 73 0.19 -6.50 18.86
N THR A 74 -0.56 -5.40 18.78
CA THR A 74 -1.79 -5.18 19.55
C THR A 74 -2.99 -5.24 18.60
N ALA A 75 -3.97 -6.09 18.91
CA ALA A 75 -5.20 -6.16 18.13
C ALA A 75 -5.96 -4.82 18.21
N PHE A 76 -6.36 -4.29 17.06
CA PHE A 76 -7.16 -3.06 16.96
C PHE A 76 -8.49 -3.31 16.23
N TRP A 77 -8.59 -4.39 15.44
CA TRP A 77 -9.81 -4.78 14.78
C TRP A 77 -10.60 -5.77 15.65
N ASN A 78 -11.91 -5.56 15.77
CA ASN A 78 -12.74 -6.30 16.72
C ASN A 78 -13.24 -7.65 16.18
N GLU A 79 -13.24 -7.84 14.86
CA GLU A 79 -13.73 -9.06 14.21
C GLU A 79 -12.51 -9.94 13.87
N PRO A 80 -12.19 -10.96 14.70
CA PRO A 80 -10.94 -11.68 14.55
C PRO A 80 -10.97 -12.60 13.32
N LEU A 81 -9.85 -12.62 12.60
CA LEU A 81 -9.60 -13.59 11.55
C LEU A 81 -9.61 -15.03 12.11
N PRO A 82 -10.18 -16.02 11.41
CA PRO A 82 -10.10 -17.41 11.82
C PRO A 82 -8.66 -17.89 12.00
N ALA A 83 -8.44 -18.84 12.92
CA ALA A 83 -7.10 -19.32 13.30
C ALA A 83 -6.23 -19.75 12.10
N ARG A 84 -6.83 -20.40 11.10
CA ARG A 84 -6.16 -20.78 9.84
C ARG A 84 -5.59 -19.57 9.11
N GLY A 85 -6.35 -18.48 9.01
CA GLY A 85 -5.89 -17.25 8.35
C GLY A 85 -4.76 -16.59 9.11
N VAL A 86 -4.85 -16.56 10.45
CA VAL A 86 -3.78 -16.05 11.32
C VAL A 86 -2.49 -16.87 11.13
N GLU A 87 -2.60 -18.19 11.07
CA GLU A 87 -1.47 -19.09 10.79
C GLU A 87 -0.86 -18.79 9.42
N MET A 88 -1.67 -18.66 8.37
CA MET A 88 -1.19 -18.32 7.02
C MET A 88 -0.40 -17.01 7.01
N LEU A 89 -0.94 -15.93 7.59
CA LEU A 89 -0.26 -14.63 7.65
C LEU A 89 1.07 -14.70 8.41
N ARG A 90 1.10 -15.41 9.54
CA ARG A 90 2.32 -15.61 10.32
C ARG A 90 3.37 -16.41 9.57
N THR A 91 2.96 -17.44 8.84
CA THR A 91 3.86 -18.21 7.97
C THR A 91 4.40 -17.37 6.83
N TRP A 92 3.57 -16.57 6.15
CA TRP A 92 4.03 -15.69 5.07
C TRP A 92 5.05 -14.66 5.56
N TRP A 93 4.82 -14.10 6.75
CA TRP A 93 5.77 -13.21 7.40
C TRP A 93 7.07 -13.92 7.78
N ALA A 94 6.99 -15.06 8.49
CA ALA A 94 8.15 -15.79 8.98
C ALA A 94 9.07 -16.27 7.85
N ASP A 95 8.50 -16.63 6.69
CA ASP A 95 9.25 -17.14 5.54
C ASP A 95 9.64 -16.02 4.55
N GLY A 96 9.38 -14.76 4.88
CA GLY A 96 9.73 -13.60 4.03
C GLY A 96 8.87 -13.40 2.78
N ARG A 97 7.78 -14.17 2.62
CA ARG A 97 6.83 -14.05 1.50
C ARG A 97 5.90 -12.84 1.63
N MET A 98 5.73 -12.32 2.84
CA MET A 98 5.09 -11.03 3.12
C MET A 98 6.14 -10.09 3.72
N ARG A 99 6.27 -8.89 3.14
CA ARG A 99 7.29 -7.89 3.51
C ARG A 99 6.67 -6.52 3.78
N VAL A 100 7.44 -5.54 4.25
CA VAL A 100 6.94 -4.19 4.56
C VAL A 100 6.86 -3.34 3.30
N ALA A 101 7.84 -3.47 2.41
CA ALA A 101 7.99 -2.61 1.25
C ALA A 101 8.54 -3.33 0.03
N ALA A 102 8.28 -2.76 -1.14
CA ALA A 102 8.92 -3.11 -2.41
C ALA A 102 9.34 -1.83 -3.14
N ALA A 103 10.20 -1.95 -4.14
CA ALA A 103 10.55 -0.84 -5.02
C ALA A 103 10.46 -1.26 -6.48
N ILE A 104 10.10 -0.31 -7.34
CA ILE A 104 10.13 -0.48 -8.80
C ILE A 104 10.82 0.69 -9.47
N THR A 105 11.33 0.47 -10.67
CA THR A 105 11.73 1.53 -11.60
C THR A 105 10.85 1.50 -12.84
N THR A 106 10.51 2.68 -13.37
CA THR A 106 9.72 2.80 -14.61
C THR A 106 9.97 4.15 -15.25
N GLY A 107 10.28 4.17 -16.55
CA GLY A 107 10.47 5.43 -17.30
C GLY A 107 11.57 6.34 -16.72
N GLY A 108 12.55 5.79 -16.01
CA GLY A 108 13.62 6.54 -15.34
C GLY A 108 13.26 7.10 -13.96
N ASP A 109 12.03 6.88 -13.47
CA ASP A 109 11.61 7.20 -12.10
C ASP A 109 11.65 5.94 -11.22
N GLU A 110 11.91 6.15 -9.93
CA GLU A 110 11.82 5.12 -8.90
C GLU A 110 10.58 5.32 -8.02
N TYR A 111 9.94 4.23 -7.63
CA TYR A 111 8.79 4.23 -6.74
C TYR A 111 8.98 3.27 -5.57
N LEU A 112 8.77 3.77 -4.36
CA LEU A 112 8.62 2.96 -3.16
C LEU A 112 7.16 2.54 -3.01
N LEU A 113 6.91 1.24 -2.83
CA LEU A 113 5.60 0.68 -2.56
C LEU A 113 5.52 0.27 -1.10
N THR A 114 4.51 0.78 -0.40
CA THR A 114 4.19 0.45 1.00
C THR A 114 2.68 0.49 1.18
N HIS A 115 2.17 0.04 2.31
CA HIS A 115 0.73 0.09 2.55
C HIS A 115 0.18 1.51 2.67
N ALA A 116 0.76 2.35 3.51
CA ALA A 116 0.26 3.70 3.80
C ALA A 116 1.15 4.85 3.31
N GLY A 117 2.31 4.52 2.73
CA GLY A 117 3.33 5.51 2.36
C GLY A 117 4.36 5.73 3.46
N LEU A 118 5.58 6.04 3.04
CA LEU A 118 6.67 6.42 3.92
C LEU A 118 6.55 7.91 4.25
N THR A 119 6.22 8.23 5.50
CA THR A 119 6.14 9.62 5.99
C THR A 119 7.52 10.29 6.00
N LEU A 120 7.53 11.63 5.99
CA LEU A 120 8.79 12.39 5.99
C LEU A 120 9.63 12.09 7.24
N ALA A 121 9.00 11.94 8.42
CA ALA A 121 9.74 11.62 9.64
C ALA A 121 10.24 10.17 9.66
N ALA A 122 9.46 9.22 9.14
CA ALA A 122 9.93 7.84 8.97
C ALA A 122 11.12 7.78 8.00
N TRP A 123 11.07 8.48 6.86
CA TRP A 123 12.19 8.59 5.91
C TRP A 123 13.46 9.15 6.58
N ARG A 124 13.34 10.19 7.41
CA ARG A 124 14.47 10.72 8.19
C ARG A 124 15.03 9.70 9.18
N ARG A 125 14.16 8.94 9.86
CA ARG A 125 14.59 7.88 10.79
C ARG A 125 15.31 6.74 10.09
N LEU A 126 14.98 6.46 8.83
CA LEU A 126 15.72 5.53 7.98
C LEU A 126 17.10 6.05 7.55
N GLY A 127 17.45 7.29 7.89
CA GLY A 127 18.71 7.90 7.47
C GLY A 127 18.65 8.55 6.09
N GLU A 128 17.47 9.01 5.69
CA GLU A 128 17.26 9.76 4.45
C GLU A 128 17.70 9.00 3.18
N PRO A 129 17.24 7.74 2.96
CA PRO A 129 17.66 6.95 1.81
C PRO A 129 17.39 7.69 0.48
N ALA A 130 18.36 7.59 -0.43
CA ALA A 130 18.37 8.36 -1.67
C ALA A 130 17.62 7.66 -2.82
N SER A 131 17.35 6.36 -2.69
CA SER A 131 16.64 5.54 -3.69
C SER A 131 15.47 4.78 -3.05
N ALA A 132 14.48 4.43 -3.86
CA ALA A 132 13.33 3.64 -3.42
C ALA A 132 13.77 2.24 -3.01
N ALA A 133 14.74 1.65 -3.73
CA ALA A 133 15.29 0.33 -3.42
C ALA A 133 15.93 0.29 -2.03
N GLN A 134 16.78 1.28 -1.71
CA GLN A 134 17.40 1.39 -0.39
C GLN A 134 16.35 1.62 0.70
N ALA A 135 15.33 2.46 0.43
CA ALA A 135 14.25 2.68 1.38
C ALA A 135 13.46 1.39 1.65
N ALA A 136 13.18 0.59 0.61
CA ALA A 136 12.47 -0.68 0.74
C ALA A 136 13.28 -1.71 1.55
N GLU A 137 14.58 -1.85 1.27
CA GLU A 137 15.51 -2.70 2.02
C GLU A 137 15.51 -2.34 3.52
N LEU A 138 15.77 -1.07 3.84
CA LEU A 138 15.81 -0.59 5.22
C LEU A 138 14.47 -0.77 5.95
N LEU A 139 13.33 -0.60 5.26
CA LEU A 139 12.01 -0.86 5.85
C LEU A 139 11.79 -2.34 6.16
N ASN A 140 12.26 -3.23 5.28
CA ASN A 140 12.15 -4.67 5.48
C ASN A 140 13.06 -5.16 6.62
N GLU A 141 14.18 -4.46 6.88
CA GLU A 141 15.08 -4.73 8.02
C GLU A 141 14.65 -4.07 9.34
N ARG A 142 13.80 -3.04 9.29
CA ARG A 142 13.35 -2.25 10.45
C ARG A 142 11.85 -2.41 10.71
N PRO A 143 11.40 -3.60 11.15
CA PRO A 143 9.98 -3.86 11.38
C PRO A 143 9.41 -3.02 12.53
N GLU A 144 10.23 -2.37 13.37
CA GLU A 144 9.71 -1.55 14.46
C GLU A 144 8.86 -0.36 13.97
N LEU A 145 9.14 0.17 12.78
CA LEU A 145 8.39 1.29 12.20
C LEU A 145 6.94 0.91 11.84
N ILE A 146 6.66 -0.37 11.65
CA ILE A 146 5.31 -0.83 11.28
C ILE A 146 4.32 -0.71 12.43
N TRP A 147 4.82 -0.53 13.66
CA TRP A 147 4.02 -0.37 14.88
C TRP A 147 3.68 1.09 15.20
N ASP A 148 4.33 2.04 14.54
CA ASP A 148 4.18 3.46 14.83
C ASP A 148 2.84 3.96 14.27
N MET A 149 1.77 3.88 15.05
CA MET A 149 0.44 4.36 14.64
C MET A 149 0.36 5.90 14.60
N GLY A 150 1.23 6.60 15.33
CA GLY A 150 1.12 8.05 15.57
C GLY A 150 -0.17 8.45 16.31
N ALA A 151 -0.47 9.75 16.39
CA ALA A 151 -1.73 10.24 16.93
C ALA A 151 -2.84 10.04 15.89
N HIS A 152 -3.52 8.91 16.01
CA HIS A 152 -4.60 8.48 15.11
C HIS A 152 -4.19 8.45 13.64
N ALA A 153 -2.95 8.06 13.33
CA ALA A 153 -2.43 7.99 11.97
C ALA A 153 -2.34 9.33 11.21
N ARG A 154 -2.65 10.47 11.84
CA ARG A 154 -2.78 11.77 11.14
C ARG A 154 -1.58 12.71 11.31
N ASP A 155 -0.50 12.21 11.90
CA ASP A 155 0.73 12.98 12.08
C ASP A 155 1.95 12.29 11.48
N GLU A 156 3.05 13.04 11.41
CA GLU A 156 4.31 12.61 10.79
C GLU A 156 4.96 11.41 11.49
N SER A 157 4.60 11.11 12.74
CA SER A 157 5.15 9.96 13.46
C SER A 157 4.53 8.63 13.02
N ALA A 158 3.43 8.67 12.24
CA ALA A 158 2.84 7.48 11.67
C ALA A 158 3.82 6.76 10.72
N GLY A 159 3.92 5.45 10.90
CA GLY A 159 4.73 4.54 10.11
C GLY A 159 4.04 4.11 8.81
N PRO A 160 4.74 3.29 8.01
CA PRO A 160 4.35 2.95 6.65
C PRO A 160 3.12 2.04 6.54
N LEU A 161 2.55 1.57 7.66
CA LEU A 161 1.30 0.82 7.69
C LEU A 161 0.11 1.65 8.19
N TRP A 162 0.33 2.88 8.66
CA TRP A 162 -0.70 3.64 9.37
C TRP A 162 -0.95 5.03 8.78
N ALA A 163 0.03 5.64 8.13
CA ALA A 163 -0.01 7.05 7.73
C ALA A 163 -1.26 7.43 6.90
N GLU A 164 -2.09 8.32 7.44
CA GLU A 164 -3.20 8.89 6.69
C GLU A 164 -2.70 9.74 5.53
N SER A 165 -3.25 9.48 4.34
CA SER A 165 -2.74 9.97 3.07
C SER A 165 -2.62 11.50 3.02
N GLY A 166 -3.58 12.25 3.55
CA GLY A 166 -3.54 13.71 3.54
C GLY A 166 -2.53 14.30 4.51
N ALA A 167 -2.80 14.16 5.80
CA ALA A 167 -2.15 14.91 6.88
C ALA A 167 -0.78 14.33 7.28
N ALA A 168 -0.62 13.00 7.27
CA ALA A 168 0.63 12.36 7.69
C ALA A 168 1.61 12.16 6.53
N LEU A 169 1.09 11.86 5.32
CA LEU A 169 1.92 11.60 4.15
C LEU A 169 2.11 12.85 3.27
N HIS A 170 1.06 13.33 2.60
CA HIS A 170 1.20 14.34 1.55
C HIS A 170 1.60 15.72 2.09
N GLU A 171 0.95 16.23 3.13
CA GLU A 171 1.20 17.58 3.64
C GLU A 171 2.66 17.80 4.07
N PRO A 172 3.29 16.91 4.88
CA PRO A 172 4.68 17.03 5.29
C PRO A 172 5.65 17.02 4.11
N TRP A 173 5.51 16.06 3.20
CA TRP A 173 6.36 15.98 2.02
C TRP A 173 6.19 17.18 1.09
N MET A 174 5.00 17.78 0.99
CA MET A 174 4.78 19.00 0.21
C MET A 174 5.38 20.27 0.83
N ARG A 175 5.65 20.24 2.14
CA ARG A 175 6.32 21.33 2.87
C ARG A 175 7.83 21.15 2.93
N TYR A 176 8.33 19.94 2.67
CA TYR A 176 9.75 19.65 2.64
C TYR A 176 10.46 20.52 1.60
N GLY A 177 11.45 21.29 2.06
CA GLY A 177 12.23 22.20 1.21
C GLY A 177 13.41 21.54 0.48
N GLY A 178 13.66 20.26 0.72
CA GLY A 178 14.73 19.50 0.07
C GLY A 178 14.27 18.79 -1.20
N ILE A 179 15.10 17.86 -1.67
CA ILE A 179 14.82 17.04 -2.85
C ILE A 179 14.01 15.81 -2.42
N VAL A 180 12.88 15.57 -3.06
CA VAL A 180 12.10 14.35 -2.86
C VAL A 180 12.76 13.24 -3.69
N PRO A 181 13.35 12.20 -3.05
CA PRO A 181 14.27 11.29 -3.72
C PRO A 181 13.57 10.41 -4.76
N PHE A 182 12.37 9.91 -4.44
CA PHE A 182 11.60 8.96 -5.25
C PHE A 182 10.08 9.22 -5.15
N GLY A 183 9.32 8.62 -6.06
CA GLY A 183 7.86 8.56 -5.98
C GLY A 183 7.39 7.49 -4.99
N GLN A 184 6.10 7.49 -4.66
CA GLN A 184 5.52 6.49 -3.76
C GLN A 184 4.23 5.93 -4.35
N ILE A 185 3.97 4.64 -4.16
CA ILE A 185 2.67 4.02 -4.45
C ILE A 185 2.17 3.39 -3.16
N HIS A 186 0.97 3.75 -2.74
CA HIS A 186 0.43 3.31 -1.45
C HIS A 186 -1.07 3.02 -1.53
N GLY A 187 -1.52 2.08 -0.71
CA GLY A 187 -2.93 1.87 -0.39
C GLY A 187 -3.35 2.82 0.73
N HIS A 188 -4.13 2.27 1.65
CA HIS A 188 -4.54 2.87 2.93
C HIS A 188 -4.94 4.34 2.89
N SER A 189 -6.25 4.57 3.07
CA SER A 189 -6.86 5.90 3.12
C SER A 189 -6.63 6.71 1.84
N THR A 190 -7.48 7.69 1.63
CA THR A 190 -7.43 8.51 0.42
C THR A 190 -7.93 9.91 0.70
N VAL A 191 -7.36 10.86 -0.04
CA VAL A 191 -7.70 12.28 0.02
C VAL A 191 -9.02 12.60 -0.67
N VAL A 192 -9.73 11.59 -1.17
CA VAL A 192 -11.08 11.69 -1.73
C VAL A 192 -12.03 10.64 -1.15
N ASP A 193 -13.32 10.91 -1.22
CA ASP A 193 -14.37 9.92 -1.08
C ASP A 193 -14.77 9.44 -2.48
N PHE A 194 -14.35 8.23 -2.85
CA PHE A 194 -14.69 7.65 -4.17
C PHE A 194 -16.17 7.33 -4.32
N LYS A 195 -16.89 6.99 -3.25
CA LYS A 195 -18.33 6.64 -3.32
C LYS A 195 -19.17 7.87 -3.64
N HIS A 196 -18.80 9.02 -3.08
CA HIS A 196 -19.55 10.27 -3.23
C HIS A 196 -18.90 11.25 -4.21
N GLU A 197 -17.76 10.92 -4.78
CA GLU A 197 -16.93 11.76 -5.66
C GLU A 197 -16.61 13.13 -5.05
N ARG A 198 -16.13 13.14 -3.80
CA ARG A 198 -15.85 14.37 -3.02
C ARG A 198 -14.41 14.43 -2.54
N TRP A 199 -13.89 15.63 -2.35
CA TRP A 199 -12.60 15.85 -1.72
C TRP A 199 -12.68 15.69 -0.19
N ARG A 200 -11.68 15.01 0.39
CA ARG A 200 -11.45 14.93 1.84
C ARG A 200 -10.29 15.80 2.30
N CYS A 201 -9.54 16.37 1.35
CA CYS A 201 -8.49 17.35 1.59
C CYS A 201 -8.81 18.69 0.94
N ASP A 202 -8.06 19.72 1.34
CA ASP A 202 -8.12 21.05 0.77
C ASP A 202 -6.71 21.56 0.38
N GLY A 203 -6.62 22.86 0.13
CA GLY A 203 -5.35 23.55 -0.05
C GLY A 203 -4.45 22.97 -1.13
N ARG A 204 -3.15 22.90 -0.83
CA ARG A 204 -2.10 22.50 -1.78
C ARG A 204 -2.20 21.03 -2.18
N VAL A 205 -2.63 20.16 -1.27
CA VAL A 205 -2.80 18.73 -1.56
C VAL A 205 -3.83 18.57 -2.67
N ARG A 206 -5.02 19.15 -2.51
CA ARG A 206 -6.06 19.14 -3.54
C ARG A 206 -5.59 19.75 -4.86
N GLN A 207 -4.92 20.90 -4.83
CA GLN A 207 -4.46 21.60 -6.03
C GLN A 207 -3.44 20.80 -6.87
N ARG A 208 -2.69 19.89 -6.23
CA ARG A 208 -1.67 19.06 -6.89
C ARG A 208 -2.12 17.62 -7.13
N THR A 209 -3.39 17.34 -6.87
CA THR A 209 -3.96 16.01 -6.98
C THR A 209 -4.79 15.89 -8.25
N THR A 210 -4.58 14.82 -9.01
CA THR A 210 -5.52 14.33 -10.03
C THR A 210 -6.14 13.03 -9.56
N VAL A 211 -7.39 12.79 -9.95
CA VAL A 211 -8.17 11.63 -9.51
C VAL A 211 -8.72 10.92 -10.73
N ASP A 212 -8.50 9.61 -10.78
CA ASP A 212 -9.21 8.70 -11.65
C ASP A 212 -10.35 8.06 -10.84
N TRP A 213 -11.57 8.57 -11.03
CA TRP A 213 -12.75 8.13 -10.29
C TRP A 213 -13.24 6.73 -10.70
N GLU A 214 -12.89 6.28 -11.90
CA GLU A 214 -13.29 4.97 -12.40
C GLU A 214 -12.36 3.89 -11.89
N ALA A 215 -11.05 4.10 -12.04
CA ALA A 215 -10.04 3.17 -11.53
C ALA A 215 -9.86 3.27 -10.00
N ARG A 216 -10.33 4.37 -9.40
CA ARG A 216 -10.12 4.75 -7.99
C ARG A 216 -8.66 4.94 -7.63
N HIS A 217 -7.96 5.73 -8.45
CA HIS A 217 -6.56 6.10 -8.22
C HIS A 217 -6.42 7.59 -7.96
N VAL A 218 -5.56 7.95 -7.03
CA VAL A 218 -5.17 9.33 -6.77
C VAL A 218 -3.73 9.52 -7.17
N ARG A 219 -3.40 10.65 -7.81
CA ARG A 219 -2.04 11.02 -8.20
C ARG A 219 -1.71 12.40 -7.67
N VAL A 220 -0.73 12.49 -6.78
CA VAL A 220 -0.34 13.72 -6.08
C VAL A 220 1.08 14.11 -6.45
N ARG A 221 1.28 15.31 -6.98
CA ARG A 221 2.63 15.81 -7.31
C ARG A 221 3.33 16.41 -6.09
N VAL A 222 4.48 15.85 -5.73
CA VAL A 222 5.22 16.17 -4.51
C VAL A 222 6.70 16.35 -4.85
N GLY A 223 7.23 17.57 -4.75
CA GLY A 223 8.64 17.88 -5.00
C GLY A 223 9.20 17.40 -6.35
N GLY A 224 8.37 17.41 -7.41
CA GLY A 224 8.75 16.90 -8.74
C GLY A 224 8.52 15.40 -8.94
N ARG A 225 8.22 14.65 -7.88
CA ARG A 225 7.85 13.22 -7.91
C ARG A 225 6.34 13.03 -7.87
N LEU A 226 5.91 11.80 -8.11
CA LEU A 226 4.51 11.39 -8.09
C LEU A 226 4.25 10.42 -6.93
N PHE A 227 3.25 10.73 -6.11
CA PHE A 227 2.71 9.83 -5.11
C PHE A 227 1.36 9.32 -5.62
N VAL A 228 1.14 8.01 -5.59
CA VAL A 228 -0.03 7.35 -6.19
C VAL A 228 -0.78 6.56 -5.12
N GLY A 229 -2.00 6.99 -4.82
CA GLY A 229 -2.92 6.26 -3.95
C GLY A 229 -3.71 5.23 -4.76
N VAL A 230 -3.71 3.96 -4.32
CA VAL A 230 -4.38 2.83 -4.98
C VAL A 230 -5.43 2.14 -4.09
N ASP A 231 -5.84 2.74 -2.97
CA ASP A 231 -6.92 2.24 -2.10
C ASP A 231 -8.29 2.40 -2.80
N PRO A 232 -8.97 1.30 -3.18
CA PRO A 232 -10.28 1.36 -3.82
C PRO A 232 -11.40 1.76 -2.86
N GLY A 233 -11.18 1.77 -1.55
CA GLY A 233 -12.16 2.14 -0.55
C GLY A 233 -13.34 1.16 -0.49
N HIS A 234 -13.07 -0.14 -0.48
CA HIS A 234 -14.09 -1.19 -0.46
C HIS A 234 -15.03 -1.11 0.74
N GLY A 235 -14.53 -0.71 1.91
CA GLY A 235 -15.32 -0.73 3.14
C GLY A 235 -15.95 -2.11 3.39
N ARG A 236 -17.19 -2.14 3.88
CA ARG A 236 -17.92 -3.39 4.15
C ARG A 236 -18.66 -3.97 2.95
N GLU A 237 -18.96 -3.13 1.95
CA GLU A 237 -19.85 -3.48 0.83
C GLU A 237 -19.09 -3.83 -0.45
N GLY A 238 -17.79 -3.56 -0.50
CA GLY A 238 -17.00 -3.61 -1.72
C GLY A 238 -17.13 -2.32 -2.53
N ALA A 239 -16.27 -2.17 -3.54
CA ALA A 239 -16.32 -1.03 -4.44
C ALA A 239 -17.16 -1.39 -5.65
N GLU A 240 -18.06 -0.51 -6.07
CA GLU A 240 -18.87 -0.70 -7.27
C GLU A 240 -18.00 -0.83 -8.55
N ARG A 241 -16.91 -0.06 -8.59
CA ARG A 241 -15.92 -0.05 -9.67
C ARG A 241 -14.56 0.34 -9.12
N TRP A 242 -13.52 -0.31 -9.59
CA TRP A 242 -12.11 -0.01 -9.35
C TRP A 242 -11.28 -0.86 -10.32
N ARG A 243 -9.98 -0.56 -10.45
CA ARG A 243 -9.06 -1.38 -11.26
C ARG A 243 -7.68 -1.40 -10.61
N PRO A 244 -6.87 -2.45 -10.79
CA PRO A 244 -5.45 -2.39 -10.46
C PRO A 244 -4.75 -1.24 -11.20
N LEU A 245 -3.72 -0.66 -10.59
CA LEU A 245 -2.84 0.29 -11.26
C LEU A 245 -1.87 -0.48 -12.16
N LEU A 246 -2.03 -0.34 -13.47
CA LEU A 246 -1.16 -0.96 -14.45
C LEU A 246 0.05 -0.06 -14.76
N ILE A 247 1.25 -0.64 -14.76
CA ILE A 247 2.50 0.06 -15.03
C ILE A 247 3.25 -0.72 -16.13
N GLU A 248 3.59 -0.01 -17.21
CA GLU A 248 4.32 -0.57 -18.35
C GLU A 248 5.80 -0.21 -18.27
N GLY A 249 6.70 -1.11 -18.69
CA GLY A 249 8.15 -0.86 -18.68
C GLY A 249 8.70 -0.74 -17.26
N ALA A 250 8.18 -1.58 -16.34
CA ALA A 250 8.45 -1.48 -14.93
C ALA A 250 9.18 -2.72 -14.41
N GLU A 251 10.26 -2.50 -13.69
CA GLU A 251 11.10 -3.55 -13.13
C GLU A 251 11.06 -3.52 -11.61
N VAL A 252 10.75 -4.67 -10.99
CA VAL A 252 10.87 -4.84 -9.54
C VAL A 252 12.35 -4.82 -9.17
N GLN A 253 12.68 -3.97 -8.21
CA GLN A 253 14.02 -3.94 -7.63
C GLN A 253 14.07 -5.00 -6.52
N GLU A 254 14.88 -6.04 -6.74
CA GLU A 254 15.15 -7.01 -5.68
C GLU A 254 16.09 -6.39 -4.63
N PRO A 255 15.93 -6.74 -3.34
CA PRO A 255 16.91 -6.39 -2.31
C PRO A 255 18.30 -6.93 -2.72
N ALA A 256 19.35 -6.18 -2.36
CA ALA A 256 20.73 -6.54 -2.67
C ALA A 256 21.23 -7.75 -1.86
#